data_AF-A0A358PBJ0-F1
#
_entry.id   AF-A0A358PBJ0-F1
#
_cell.length_a   1.000
_cell.length_b   1.000
_cell.length_c   1.000
_cell.angle_alpha   90.00
_cell.angle_beta   90.00
_cell.angle_gamma   90.00
#
_symmetry.space_group_name_H-M   'P 1'
#
loop_
_entity.id
_entity.type
_entity.pdbx_description
1 polymer ?
#
loop_
_entity_poly.entity_id
_entity_poly.type
_entity_poly.pdbx_seq_one_letter_code
_entity_poly.pdbx_strand_id
1 'polypeptide(L)' 'GDPAATAAYAGPQIAKLIDQNMPVFGICIGHQLMALALGAKTHKMDRGHRGANHPVKDLATGKIEITSQNHGFV' A
#
# COMPACT_ATOMS: atom_id res chain seq x y z
N GLY A 1 -3.02 1.76 -11.10
CA GLY A 1 -3.64 0.57 -11.73
C GLY A 1 -4.24 -0.29 -10.66
N ASP A 2 -4.73 -1.48 -11.02
CA ASP A 2 -5.13 -2.51 -10.06
C ASP A 2 -3.88 -3.21 -9.51
N PRO A 3 -3.60 -3.14 -8.18
CA PRO A 3 -2.43 -3.78 -7.60
C PRO A 3 -2.46 -5.31 -7.74
N ALA A 4 -3.61 -5.96 -7.84
CA ALA A 4 -3.71 -7.40 -8.00
C ALA A 4 -3.08 -7.88 -9.32
N ALA A 5 -3.25 -7.10 -10.40
CA ALA A 5 -2.64 -7.41 -11.70
C ALA A 5 -1.11 -7.32 -11.63
N THR A 6 -0.57 -6.33 -10.91
CA THR A 6 0.88 -6.17 -10.72
C THR A 6 1.45 -7.22 -9.74
N ALA A 7 0.68 -7.59 -8.72
CA ALA A 7 1.07 -8.60 -7.74
C ALA A 7 1.29 -9.98 -8.36
N ALA A 8 0.64 -10.29 -9.49
CA ALA A 8 0.82 -11.56 -10.20
C ALA A 8 2.30 -11.88 -10.51
N TYR A 9 3.14 -10.87 -10.75
CA TYR A 9 4.59 -11.06 -10.97
C TYR A 9 5.46 -10.44 -9.86
N ALA A 10 5.03 -9.33 -9.27
CA ALA A 10 5.82 -8.63 -8.24
C ALA A 10 5.68 -9.26 -6.85
N GLY A 11 4.51 -9.82 -6.52
CA GLY A 11 4.19 -10.38 -5.20
C GLY A 11 5.18 -11.46 -4.75
N PRO A 12 5.48 -12.48 -5.58
CA PRO A 12 6.45 -13.52 -5.23
C PRO A 12 7.86 -12.99 -4.97
N GLN A 13 8.29 -11.95 -5.70
CA GLN A 13 9.61 -11.34 -5.49
C GLN A 13 9.64 -10.54 -4.19
N ILE A 14 8.59 -9.79 -3.90
CA ILE A 14 8.47 -9.03 -2.65
C ILE A 14 8.46 -9.99 -1.45
N ALA A 15 7.68 -11.07 -1.51
CA ALA A 15 7.65 -12.09 -0.47
C ALA A 15 9.06 -12.69 -0.23
N LYS A 16 9.79 -13.02 -1.30
CA LYS A 16 11.17 -13.52 -1.19
C LYS A 16 12.11 -12.54 -0.48
N LEU A 17 12.02 -11.24 -0.78
CA LEU A 17 12.84 -10.22 -0.12
C LEU A 17 12.52 -10.12 1.37
N ILE A 18 11.23 -10.21 1.73
CA ILE A 18 10.77 -10.23 3.12
C ILE A 18 11.30 -11.49 3.84
N ASP A 19 11.20 -12.66 3.23
CA ASP A 19 11.70 -13.93 3.78
C ASP A 19 13.23 -13.92 4.00
N GLN A 20 13.95 -13.12 3.23
CA GLN A 20 15.39 -12.91 3.39
C GLN A 20 15.75 -11.88 4.48
N ASN A 21 14.77 -11.41 5.26
CA ASN A 21 14.94 -10.33 6.24
C ASN A 21 15.53 -9.04 5.65
N MET A 22 15.32 -8.80 4.34
CA MET A 22 15.71 -7.53 3.74
C MET A 22 14.71 -6.45 4.17
N PRO A 23 15.16 -5.27 4.63
CA PRO A 23 14.25 -4.16 4.88
C PRO A 23 13.54 -3.72 3.59
N VAL A 24 12.21 -3.76 3.59
CA VAL A 24 11.37 -3.34 2.46
C VAL A 24 10.41 -2.25 2.93
N PHE A 25 10.24 -1.21 2.11
CA PHE A 25 9.29 -0.12 2.37
C PHE A 25 8.52 0.22 1.09
N GLY A 26 7.19 0.18 1.15
CA GLY A 26 6.31 0.38 0.01
C GLY A 26 5.41 1.62 0.16
N ILE A 27 5.36 2.44 -0.89
CA ILE A 27 4.56 3.68 -0.95
C ILE A 27 3.47 3.56 -2.01
N CYS A 28 2.24 3.99 -1.69
CA CYS A 28 1.08 3.92 -2.59
C CYS A 28 0.84 2.50 -3.12
N ILE A 29 1.11 2.23 -4.41
CA ILE A 29 1.00 0.88 -4.95
C ILE A 29 1.99 -0.10 -4.28
N GLY A 30 3.17 0.38 -3.86
CA GLY A 30 4.12 -0.45 -3.12
C GLY A 30 3.56 -0.95 -1.79
N HIS A 31 2.77 -0.12 -1.09
CA HIS A 31 2.07 -0.54 0.13
C HIS A 31 1.08 -1.68 -0.16
N GLN A 32 0.30 -1.55 -1.23
CA GLN A 32 -0.69 -2.56 -1.65
C GLN A 32 -0.01 -3.86 -2.08
N LEU A 33 1.11 -3.79 -2.80
CA LEU A 33 1.86 -4.98 -3.22
C LEU A 33 2.46 -5.73 -2.03
N MET A 34 2.96 -5.02 -1.02
CA MET A 34 3.40 -5.66 0.23
C MET A 34 2.24 -6.35 0.94
N ALA A 35 1.08 -5.68 1.04
CA ALA A 35 -0.11 -6.27 1.65
C ALA A 35 -0.53 -7.56 0.94
N LEU A 36 -0.59 -7.55 -0.40
CA LEU A 36 -0.91 -8.72 -1.21
C LEU A 36 0.14 -9.84 -1.08
N ALA A 37 1.43 -9.50 -1.06
CA ALA A 37 2.52 -10.47 -0.87
C ALA A 37 2.43 -11.17 0.50
N LEU A 38 1.87 -10.50 1.51
CA LEU A 38 1.63 -11.03 2.86
C LEU A 38 0.24 -11.66 3.02
N GLY A 39 -0.50 -11.87 1.93
CA GLY A 39 -1.79 -12.58 1.93
C GLY A 39 -3.02 -11.71 2.26
N ALA A 40 -2.87 -10.39 2.33
CA ALA A 40 -4.01 -9.49 2.42
C ALA A 40 -4.77 -9.39 1.07
N LYS A 41 -5.84 -8.59 1.03
CA LYS A 41 -6.66 -8.36 -0.16
C LYS A 41 -6.77 -6.88 -0.44
N THR A 42 -6.92 -6.53 -1.71
CA THR A 42 -7.20 -5.17 -2.16
C THR A 42 -8.53 -5.12 -2.88
N HIS A 43 -9.18 -3.95 -2.88
CA HIS A 43 -10.38 -3.70 -3.67
C HIS A 43 -10.36 -2.28 -4.26
N LYS A 44 -11.15 -2.08 -5.30
CA LYS A 44 -11.35 -0.76 -5.91
C LYS A 44 -12.28 0.05 -5.02
N MET A 45 -11.86 1.26 -4.68
CA MET A 45 -12.68 2.19 -3.88
C MET A 45 -13.76 2.83 -4.77
N ASP A 46 -14.95 3.08 -4.23
CA ASP A 46 -16.00 3.84 -4.91
C ASP A 46 -15.53 5.27 -5.21
N ARG A 47 -14.83 5.87 -4.24
CA ARG A 47 -14.18 7.19 -4.35
C ARG A 47 -12.75 7.05 -3.86
N GLY A 48 -11.80 7.03 -4.81
CA GLY A 48 -10.39 7.05 -4.47
C GLY A 48 -9.95 8.36 -3.79
N HIS A 49 -8.81 8.33 -3.11
CA HIS A 49 -8.21 9.51 -2.51
C HIS A 49 -7.28 10.20 -3.51
N ARG A 50 -7.61 11.44 -3.89
CA ARG A 50 -6.86 12.26 -4.86
C ARG A 50 -6.81 13.70 -4.37
N GLY A 51 -5.72 14.09 -3.73
CA GLY A 51 -5.58 15.43 -3.17
C GLY A 51 -4.38 15.57 -2.24
N ALA A 52 -4.02 16.81 -1.94
CA ALA A 52 -2.88 17.16 -1.09
C ALA A 52 -3.27 17.57 0.34
N ASN A 53 -4.50 17.25 0.76
CA ASN A 53 -5.06 17.67 2.03
C ASN A 53 -5.70 16.52 2.84
N HIS A 54 -5.37 15.26 2.54
CA HIS A 54 -6.00 14.11 3.19
C HIS A 54 -5.36 13.86 4.58
N PRO A 55 -6.13 13.98 5.68
CA PRO A 55 -5.59 13.75 7.02
C PRO A 55 -5.38 12.24 7.26
N VAL A 56 -4.19 11.86 7.72
CA VAL A 56 -3.85 10.49 8.12
C VAL A 56 -3.40 10.51 9.57
N LYS A 57 -3.90 9.57 10.37
CA LYS A 57 -3.57 9.45 11.79
C LYS A 57 -2.57 8.32 11.99
N ASP A 58 -1.45 8.61 12.65
CA ASP A 58 -0.61 7.58 13.24
C ASP A 58 -1.32 7.02 14.47
N LEU A 59 -1.72 5.74 14.41
CA LEU A 59 -2.46 5.09 15.49
C LEU A 59 -1.60 4.82 16.73
N ALA A 60 -0.27 4.74 16.60
CA ALA A 60 0.63 4.47 17.72
C ALA A 60 0.85 5.73 18.58
N THR A 61 0.93 6.91 17.94
CA THR A 61 1.19 8.18 18.64
C THR A 61 -0.02 9.10 18.76
N GLY A 62 -1.07 8.85 17.96
CA GLY A 62 -2.26 9.69 17.88
C GLY A 62 -2.10 10.97 17.04
N LYS A 63 -0.90 11.26 16.52
CA LYS A 63 -0.62 12.44 15.70
C LYS A 63 -1.33 12.35 14.35
N ILE A 64 -1.70 13.51 13.81
CA ILE A 64 -2.33 13.64 12.49
C ILE A 64 -1.38 14.39 11.57
N GLU A 65 -1.20 13.87 10.36
CA GLU A 65 -0.44 14.49 9.28
C GLU A 65 -1.36 14.76 8.07
N ILE A 66 -1.12 15.88 7.40
CA ILE A 66 -1.78 16.19 6.13
C ILE A 66 -0.94 15.59 5.00
N THR A 67 -1.55 14.72 4.20
CA THR A 67 -0.83 13.91 3.20
C THR A 67 -1.30 14.17 1.78
N SER A 68 -0.38 13.92 0.84
CA SER A 68 -0.71 13.80 -0.58
C SER A 68 -1.08 12.36 -0.91
N GLN A 69 -2.30 12.17 -1.41
CA GLN A 69 -2.85 10.87 -1.77
C GLN A 69 -3.27 10.87 -3.24
N ASN A 70 -2.97 9.77 -3.93
CA ASN A 70 -3.39 9.54 -5.30
C ASN A 70 -3.58 8.03 -5.56
N HIS A 71 -4.55 7.42 -4.88
CA HIS A 71 -4.85 6.00 -5.02
C HIS A 71 -6.36 5.74 -5.17
N GLY A 72 -6.71 4.73 -5.97
CA GLY A 72 -8.09 4.29 -6.19
C GLY A 72 -8.38 2.87 -5.70
N PHE A 73 -7.41 2.25 -5.04
CA PHE A 73 -7.49 0.91 -4.45
C PHE A 73 -7.04 0.98 -3.00
N VAL A 74 -7.54 0.07 -2.17
CA VAL A 74 -7.15 -0.12 -0.77
C VAL A 74 -7.19 -1.60 -0.41
#